data_AF-A0A1B8CNP2-F1
#
_entry.id   AF-A0A1B8CNP2-F1
#
_cell.length_a   1.000
_cell.length_b   1.000
_cell.length_c   1.000
_cell.angle_alpha   90.00
_cell.angle_beta   90.00
_cell.angle_gamma   90.00
#
_symmetry.space_group_name_H-M   'P 1'
#
loop_
_entity.id
_entity.type
_entity.pdbx_description
1 polymer ?
#
loop_
_entity_poly.entity_id
_entity_poly.type
_entity_poly.pdbx_seq_one_letter_code
_entity_poly.pdbx_strand_id
1 'polypeptide(L)'
;MAIIPEFRKRVLAELLALCLDPSSAQLEEFKQREALVDRRSLTALSLKKKPLEGKKNMSARLCVSPSPPILIESDTSDDLNESEHEVDLQVLPLSTSRESPAQLADLFGEEACIVKTLREAVITQRALQKCQGNLEIKRIKLHHLWTMISAEKRALRQRHIHYEFSRQFWAEMEKMNRTPHQRGPVPKTTISRVMKELEITDMNNWKFVLQRARRASIWTELADIFKDYLDHPSVALCAVPNATYSLETLTLANRKTFFEKIRARVRKPGNEVLTRLKAASPLYMALMNGRLPIDVLPIESNDHLLFEETVRLSN
;
A
#
# COMPACT_ATOMS: atom_id res chain seq x y z
N MET A 1 -3.91 27.32 37.36
CA MET A 1 -3.17 28.28 36.50
C MET A 1 -3.72 28.16 35.09
N ALA A 2 -4.10 29.29 34.49
CA ALA A 2 -4.76 29.34 33.19
C ALA A 2 -3.80 28.95 32.05
N ILE A 3 -4.22 28.05 31.17
CA ILE A 3 -3.52 27.72 29.92
C ILE A 3 -3.50 29.00 29.07
N ILE A 4 -2.29 29.45 28.73
CA ILE A 4 -2.01 30.76 28.14
C ILE A 4 -2.78 30.91 26.80
N PRO A 5 -3.57 31.98 26.61
CA PRO A 5 -4.41 32.19 25.42
C PRO A 5 -3.67 32.14 24.08
N GLU A 6 -2.38 32.44 24.08
CA GLU A 6 -1.50 32.41 22.90
C GLU A 6 -1.23 30.98 22.41
N PHE A 7 -1.18 30.00 23.31
CA PHE A 7 -0.99 28.60 22.93
C PHE A 7 -2.19 28.08 22.14
N ARG A 8 -3.40 28.43 22.57
CA ARG A 8 -4.64 28.03 21.88
C ARG A 8 -4.74 28.64 20.48
N LYS A 9 -4.29 29.89 20.31
CA LYS A 9 -4.25 30.56 18.99
C LYS A 9 -3.23 29.92 18.05
N ARG A 10 -2.06 29.49 18.55
CA ARG A 10 -1.05 28.77 17.75
C ARG A 10 -1.53 27.40 17.31
N VAL A 11 -2.10 26.61 18.21
CA VAL A 11 -2.62 25.27 17.89
C VAL A 11 -3.77 25.35 16.88
N LEU A 12 -4.67 26.34 16.99
CA LEU A 12 -5.73 26.54 16.01
C LEU A 12 -5.20 26.99 14.65
N ALA A 13 -4.18 27.86 14.60
CA ALA A 13 -3.56 28.27 13.34
C ALA A 13 -2.85 27.10 12.64
N GLU A 14 -2.20 26.22 13.40
CA GLU A 14 -1.51 25.04 12.85
C GLU A 14 -2.46 23.91 12.44
N LEU A 15 -3.59 23.73 13.16
CA LEU A 15 -4.66 22.80 12.77
C LEU A 15 -5.39 23.26 11.50
N LEU A 16 -5.66 24.56 11.38
CA LEU A 16 -6.29 25.14 10.19
C LEU A 16 -5.34 25.13 8.97
N ALA A 17 -4.03 25.16 9.21
CA ALA A 17 -3.01 24.99 8.17
C ALA A 17 -2.78 23.52 7.76
N LEU A 18 -3.46 22.54 8.39
CA LEU A 18 -3.26 21.10 8.19
C LEU A 18 -1.80 20.65 8.38
N CYS A 19 -1.02 21.37 9.19
CA CYS A 19 0.41 21.08 9.42
C CYS A 19 0.65 20.17 10.64
N LEU A 20 -0.40 19.75 11.35
CA LEU A 20 -0.29 18.80 12.45
C LEU A 20 -0.71 17.41 11.99
N ASP A 21 0.29 16.58 11.68
CA ASP A 21 0.12 15.12 11.59
C ASP A 21 -0.23 14.58 13.01
N PRO A 22 -1.28 13.76 13.18
CA PRO A 22 -1.67 13.23 14.49
C PRO A 22 -0.67 12.20 15.09
N SER A 23 0.51 12.01 14.48
CA SER A 23 1.58 11.13 14.97
C SER A 23 2.76 11.86 15.62
N SER A 24 2.61 13.15 15.93
CA SER A 24 3.69 13.97 16.49
C SER A 24 4.28 13.37 17.77
N ALA A 25 5.53 12.91 17.69
CA ALA A 25 6.37 12.48 18.79
C ALA A 25 6.53 13.54 19.89
N GLN A 26 6.21 14.81 19.60
CA GLN A 26 6.23 15.91 20.56
C GLN A 26 5.11 15.80 21.60
N LEU A 27 3.98 15.16 21.28
CA LEU A 27 2.91 14.90 22.26
C LEU A 27 3.33 13.81 23.27
N GLU A 28 4.01 12.76 22.81
CA GLU A 28 4.56 11.73 23.69
C GLU A 28 5.76 12.25 24.48
N GLU A 29 6.60 13.12 23.91
CA GLU A 29 7.66 13.81 24.64
C GLU A 29 7.09 14.77 25.71
N PHE A 30 5.98 15.46 25.41
CA PHE A 30 5.28 16.31 26.38
C PHE A 30 4.64 15.51 27.51
N LYS A 31 3.96 14.39 27.19
CA LYS A 31 3.41 13.46 28.20
C LYS A 31 4.51 12.83 29.07
N GLN A 32 5.67 12.51 28.49
CA GLN A 32 6.83 12.00 29.24
C GLN A 32 7.43 13.08 30.16
N ARG A 33 7.45 14.35 29.73
CA ARG A 33 7.90 15.47 30.57
C ARG A 33 6.92 15.77 31.72
N GLU A 34 5.61 15.70 31.49
CA GLU A 34 4.60 15.80 32.57
C GLU A 34 4.71 14.63 33.57
N ALA A 35 4.89 13.40 33.09
CA ALA A 35 5.06 12.22 33.94
C ALA A 35 6.33 12.27 34.81
N LEU A 36 7.40 12.95 34.36
CA LEU A 36 8.63 13.16 35.12
C LEU A 36 8.49 14.22 36.23
N VAL A 37 7.60 15.21 36.04
CA VAL A 37 7.28 16.20 37.07
C VAL A 37 6.48 15.54 38.20
N ASP A 38 5.56 14.63 37.87
CA ASP A 38 4.76 13.89 38.86
C ASP A 38 5.59 12.89 39.69
N ARG A 39 6.65 12.32 39.08
CA ARG A 39 7.56 11.38 39.75
C ARG A 39 8.51 12.04 40.75
N ARG A 40 8.84 13.33 40.57
CA ARG A 40 9.63 14.14 41.53
C ARG A 40 8.80 14.52 42.76
N SER A 41 7.49 14.65 42.62
CA SER A 41 6.55 14.88 43.74
C SER A 41 6.43 13.64 44.66
N LEU A 42 6.52 12.43 44.09
CA LEU A 42 6.42 11.16 44.84
C LEU A 42 7.72 10.71 45.52
N THR A 43 8.88 11.09 45.00
CA THR A 43 10.19 10.75 45.61
C THR A 43 10.52 11.58 46.84
N ALA A 44 9.87 12.74 47.03
CA ALA A 44 9.99 13.54 48.26
C ALA A 44 9.24 12.96 49.47
N LEU A 45 8.31 12.00 49.26
CA LEU A 45 7.43 11.45 50.31
C LEU A 45 7.89 10.11 50.91
N SER A 46 8.90 9.43 50.36
CA SER A 46 9.25 8.04 50.77
C SER A 46 10.54 7.91 51.62
N LEU A 47 11.22 9.02 51.93
CA LEU A 47 12.38 9.03 52.82
C LEU A 47 11.96 9.25 54.28
N LYS A 48 11.38 8.22 54.94
CA LYS A 48 11.36 8.16 56.41
C LYS A 48 11.17 6.72 56.94
N LYS A 49 12.21 6.28 57.67
CA LYS A 49 12.31 5.26 58.73
C LYS A 49 12.88 3.86 58.37
N LYS A 50 13.98 3.56 59.09
CA LYS A 50 14.77 2.32 59.25
C LYS A 50 14.16 1.39 60.36
N PRO A 51 14.86 0.37 60.93
CA PRO A 51 15.06 -1.02 60.46
C PRO A 51 14.82 -2.08 61.60
N LEU A 52 15.47 -3.27 61.51
CA LEU A 52 15.58 -4.45 62.43
C LEU A 52 14.60 -5.61 62.15
N GLU A 53 14.93 -6.91 62.22
CA GLU A 53 16.17 -7.70 62.33
C GLU A 53 15.78 -9.18 62.16
N GLY A 54 16.69 -10.09 61.76
CA GLY A 54 16.66 -11.50 62.18
C GLY A 54 16.70 -12.62 61.12
N LYS A 55 17.91 -13.18 60.91
CA LYS A 55 18.33 -14.62 60.75
C LYS A 55 17.39 -15.62 60.00
N LYS A 56 17.83 -16.53 59.11
CA LYS A 56 19.06 -17.37 59.00
C LYS A 56 19.00 -18.19 57.67
N ASN A 57 20.17 -18.46 57.05
CA ASN A 57 20.56 -19.59 56.16
C ASN A 57 19.78 -19.73 54.81
N MET A 58 20.34 -20.07 53.65
CA MET A 58 21.48 -20.89 53.24
C MET A 58 21.85 -20.58 51.76
N SER A 59 23.14 -20.69 51.43
CA SER A 59 23.76 -20.97 50.11
C SER A 59 23.37 -20.22 48.81
N ALA A 60 24.36 -19.42 48.37
CA ALA A 60 25.09 -19.56 47.10
C ALA A 60 24.46 -19.11 45.76
N ARG A 61 25.22 -18.18 45.15
CA ARG A 61 25.51 -17.92 43.73
C ARG A 61 24.59 -16.98 42.94
N LEU A 62 25.26 -15.89 42.53
CA LEU A 62 24.99 -15.08 41.35
C LEU A 62 24.63 -15.96 40.15
N CYS A 63 23.52 -15.63 39.48
CA CYS A 63 23.47 -15.50 38.03
C CYS A 63 22.19 -14.81 37.56
N VAL A 64 22.38 -14.12 36.45
CA VAL A 64 21.47 -13.31 35.63
C VAL A 64 20.14 -14.02 35.37
N SER A 65 19.03 -13.28 35.51
CA SER A 65 17.68 -13.77 35.20
C SER A 65 17.25 -13.28 33.81
N PRO A 66 16.96 -14.20 32.87
CA PRO A 66 16.21 -13.92 31.64
C PRO A 66 14.70 -14.07 31.90
N SER A 67 13.88 -13.22 31.27
CA SER A 67 12.41 -13.34 31.23
C SER A 67 11.96 -13.99 29.90
N PRO A 68 10.72 -14.48 29.76
CA PRO A 68 10.38 -15.91 29.83
C PRO A 68 9.96 -16.50 28.47
N PRO A 69 10.06 -17.83 28.28
CA PRO A 69 9.57 -18.51 27.08
C PRO A 69 8.06 -18.76 27.17
N ILE A 70 7.35 -18.55 26.06
CA ILE A 70 5.97 -19.00 25.88
C ILE A 70 6.00 -20.41 25.29
N LEU A 71 5.49 -21.34 26.08
CA LEU A 71 5.21 -22.74 25.76
C LEU A 71 4.21 -22.86 24.61
N ILE A 72 4.54 -23.67 23.61
CA ILE A 72 3.54 -24.46 22.87
C ILE A 72 4.11 -25.87 22.78
N GLU A 73 3.44 -26.81 23.46
CA GLU A 73 3.73 -28.23 23.41
C GLU A 73 3.53 -28.76 21.98
N SER A 74 4.50 -29.56 21.55
CA SER A 74 4.40 -30.41 20.36
C SER A 74 3.68 -31.69 20.77
N ASP A 75 2.77 -32.18 19.93
CA ASP A 75 2.61 -33.61 19.78
C ASP A 75 2.37 -33.99 18.32
N THR A 76 2.96 -35.11 17.95
CA THR A 76 3.15 -35.63 16.60
C THR A 76 2.06 -36.61 16.20
N SER A 77 1.52 -36.48 14.98
CA SER A 77 1.07 -37.64 14.19
C SER A 77 0.80 -37.26 12.73
N ASP A 78 1.41 -38.01 11.81
CA ASP A 78 1.10 -38.09 10.38
C ASP A 78 -0.36 -38.52 10.15
N ASP A 79 -1.11 -37.78 9.32
CA ASP A 79 -1.76 -38.28 8.09
C ASP A 79 -2.68 -37.20 7.46
N LEU A 80 -2.46 -37.00 6.17
CA LEU A 80 -3.41 -36.65 5.09
C LEU A 80 -4.47 -35.54 5.29
N ASN A 81 -4.45 -34.62 4.31
CA ASN A 81 -5.54 -33.74 3.83
C ASN A 81 -5.59 -32.31 4.43
N GLU A 82 -4.73 -31.42 3.94
CA GLU A 82 -4.82 -29.97 4.22
C GLU A 82 -6.03 -29.36 3.49
N SER A 83 -7.16 -29.28 4.19
CA SER A 83 -8.25 -28.36 3.88
C SER A 83 -7.87 -26.94 4.32
N GLU A 84 -8.05 -25.97 3.42
CA GLU A 84 -7.81 -24.55 3.64
C GLU A 84 -8.61 -24.02 4.85
N HIS A 85 -7.93 -23.60 5.93
CA HIS A 85 -8.52 -22.75 6.96
C HIS A 85 -8.01 -21.32 6.80
N GLU A 86 -8.90 -20.46 6.31
CA GLU A 86 -8.76 -19.00 6.32
C GLU A 86 -8.67 -18.51 7.77
N VAL A 87 -7.63 -17.74 8.09
CA VAL A 87 -7.57 -16.98 9.33
C VAL A 87 -8.47 -15.75 9.15
N ASP A 88 -9.61 -15.80 9.82
CA ASP A 88 -10.66 -14.79 9.82
C ASP A 88 -10.19 -13.52 10.54
N LEU A 89 -9.68 -12.56 9.79
CA LEU A 89 -9.47 -11.19 10.28
C LEU A 89 -10.81 -10.45 10.20
N GLN A 90 -11.63 -10.59 11.24
CA GLN A 90 -12.81 -9.76 11.45
C GLN A 90 -12.41 -8.28 11.59
N VAL A 91 -12.52 -7.56 10.48
CA VAL A 91 -12.68 -6.11 10.46
C VAL A 91 -14.15 -5.84 10.18
N LEU A 92 -14.78 -5.05 11.05
CA LEU A 92 -16.18 -4.62 11.04
C LEU A 92 -16.77 -4.37 9.64
N PRO A 93 -18.03 -4.78 9.37
CA PRO A 93 -18.64 -4.59 8.07
C PRO A 93 -19.19 -3.17 7.95
N LEU A 94 -18.49 -2.30 7.20
CA LEU A 94 -19.20 -1.28 6.44
C LEU A 94 -19.81 -1.99 5.23
N SER A 95 -21.14 -2.01 5.15
CA SER A 95 -21.92 -2.63 4.10
C SER A 95 -21.76 -1.90 2.76
N THR A 96 -20.60 -2.05 2.13
CA THR A 96 -20.48 -1.99 0.67
C THR A 96 -20.72 -3.40 0.16
N SER A 97 -21.79 -3.62 -0.61
CA SER A 97 -21.98 -4.86 -1.34
C SER A 97 -20.66 -5.23 -2.02
N ARG A 98 -20.05 -6.36 -1.65
CA ARG A 98 -18.82 -6.83 -2.30
C ARG A 98 -19.16 -7.08 -3.76
N GLU A 99 -18.80 -6.13 -4.63
CA GLU A 99 -19.01 -6.25 -6.07
C GLU A 99 -18.33 -7.55 -6.53
N SER A 100 -19.08 -8.39 -7.22
CA SER A 100 -18.54 -9.64 -7.76
C SER A 100 -17.42 -9.32 -8.77
N PRO A 101 -16.45 -10.23 -8.96
CA PRO A 101 -15.41 -10.06 -9.99
C PRO A 101 -16.01 -9.80 -11.38
N ALA A 102 -17.18 -10.41 -11.64
CA ALA A 102 -17.93 -10.22 -12.85
C ALA A 102 -18.44 -8.78 -13.02
N GLN A 103 -19.01 -8.18 -11.97
CA GLN A 103 -19.49 -6.80 -11.98
C GLN A 103 -18.34 -5.79 -12.13
N LEU A 104 -17.21 -6.03 -11.44
CA LEU A 104 -16.00 -5.20 -11.57
C LEU A 104 -15.47 -5.20 -13.01
N ALA A 105 -15.52 -6.34 -13.70
CA ALA A 105 -15.13 -6.44 -15.10
C ALA A 105 -16.15 -5.77 -16.04
N ASP A 106 -17.44 -5.77 -15.68
CA ASP A 106 -18.48 -5.13 -16.48
C ASP A 106 -18.34 -3.59 -16.46
N LEU A 107 -17.88 -3.02 -15.33
CA LEU A 107 -17.57 -1.58 -15.19
C LEU A 107 -16.23 -1.18 -15.82
N PHE A 108 -15.42 -2.14 -16.27
CA PHE A 108 -14.08 -1.86 -16.78
C PHE A 108 -14.13 -1.00 -18.04
N GLY A 109 -13.38 0.11 -18.00
CA GLY A 109 -13.22 1.06 -19.10
C GLY A 109 -14.50 1.83 -19.48
N GLU A 110 -15.47 1.87 -18.58
CA GLU A 110 -16.53 2.87 -18.65
C GLU A 110 -15.93 4.26 -18.50
N GLU A 111 -16.47 5.20 -19.27
CA GLU A 111 -16.02 6.60 -19.29
C GLU A 111 -16.04 7.23 -17.90
N ALA A 112 -17.16 7.11 -17.19
CA ALA A 112 -17.30 7.66 -15.84
C ALA A 112 -16.25 7.10 -14.87
N CYS A 113 -15.89 5.81 -15.03
CA CYS A 113 -14.88 5.15 -14.21
C CYS A 113 -13.46 5.69 -14.49
N ILE A 114 -13.10 5.80 -15.77
CA ILE A 114 -11.80 6.35 -16.19
C ILE A 114 -11.66 7.81 -15.76
N VAL A 115 -12.66 8.64 -16.06
CA VAL A 115 -12.67 10.07 -15.73
C VAL A 115 -12.57 10.27 -14.22
N LYS A 116 -13.37 9.54 -13.43
CA LYS A 116 -13.30 9.62 -11.96
C LYS A 116 -11.90 9.28 -11.44
N THR A 117 -11.33 8.16 -11.89
CA THR A 117 -10.01 7.70 -11.44
C THR A 117 -8.90 8.68 -11.80
N LEU A 118 -8.91 9.22 -13.02
CA LEU A 118 -7.94 10.21 -13.48
C LEU A 118 -8.12 11.55 -12.77
N ARG A 119 -9.36 12.01 -12.57
CA ARG A 119 -9.67 13.26 -11.87
C ARG A 119 -9.19 13.21 -10.41
N GLU A 120 -9.46 12.12 -9.70
CA GLU A 120 -8.96 11.90 -8.33
C GLU A 120 -7.42 11.95 -8.29
N ALA A 121 -6.76 11.35 -9.27
CA ALA A 121 -5.30 11.38 -9.38
C ALA A 121 -4.75 12.78 -9.68
N VAL A 122 -5.41 13.54 -10.57
CA VAL A 122 -5.06 14.94 -10.88
C VAL A 122 -5.17 15.81 -9.63
N ILE A 123 -6.33 15.80 -8.95
CA ILE A 123 -6.56 16.57 -7.72
C ILE A 123 -5.45 16.30 -6.70
N THR A 124 -5.09 15.03 -6.53
CA THR A 124 -4.07 14.66 -5.56
C THR A 124 -2.67 15.09 -5.99
N GLN A 125 -2.34 15.00 -7.27
CA GLN A 125 -1.05 15.46 -7.79
C GLN A 125 -0.92 16.99 -7.70
N ARG A 126 -2.01 17.74 -7.93
CA ARG A 126 -2.07 19.20 -7.74
C ARG A 126 -1.76 19.59 -6.30
N ALA A 127 -2.33 18.89 -5.33
CA ALA A 127 -2.05 19.13 -3.92
C ALA A 127 -0.55 18.95 -3.60
N LEU A 128 0.10 17.92 -4.16
CA LEU A 128 1.54 17.71 -3.99
C LEU A 128 2.41 18.76 -4.67
N GLN A 129 2.05 19.19 -5.88
CA GLN A 129 2.79 20.23 -6.60
C GLN A 129 2.82 21.54 -5.80
N LYS A 130 1.71 21.89 -5.13
CA LYS A 130 1.63 23.07 -4.25
C LYS A 130 2.52 22.95 -3.02
N CYS A 131 2.68 21.74 -2.47
CA CYS A 131 3.53 21.47 -1.31
C CYS A 131 5.01 21.21 -1.67
N GLN A 132 5.45 21.53 -2.89
CA GLN A 132 6.82 21.27 -3.42
C GLN A 132 7.28 19.79 -3.37
N GLY A 133 6.35 18.84 -3.24
CA GLY A 133 6.62 17.42 -3.12
C GLY A 133 6.69 16.66 -4.44
N ASN A 134 7.29 17.24 -5.48
CA ASN A 134 7.42 16.57 -6.78
C ASN A 134 8.57 15.56 -6.76
N LEU A 135 8.33 14.39 -6.19
CA LEU A 135 9.17 13.22 -6.45
C LEU A 135 8.85 12.72 -7.87
N GLU A 136 9.74 13.08 -8.80
CA GLU A 136 9.75 12.53 -10.15
C GLU A 136 10.02 11.03 -10.07
N ILE A 137 9.09 10.24 -10.58
CA ILE A 137 9.23 8.78 -10.69
C ILE A 137 10.14 8.50 -11.92
N LYS A 138 11.43 8.79 -11.80
CA LYS A 138 12.44 8.32 -12.78
C LYS A 138 12.88 6.92 -12.37
N ARG A 139 12.72 5.94 -13.27
CA ARG A 139 13.14 4.52 -13.14
C ARG A 139 13.33 4.08 -11.70
N ILE A 140 12.21 3.83 -11.00
CA ILE A 140 12.24 3.45 -9.60
C ILE A 140 12.87 2.05 -9.52
N LYS A 141 13.99 1.96 -8.79
CA LYS A 141 14.65 0.69 -8.46
C LYS A 141 13.73 -0.18 -7.61
N LEU A 142 13.92 -1.49 -7.66
CA LEU A 142 13.07 -2.45 -6.96
C LEU A 142 12.96 -2.20 -5.44
N HIS A 143 14.05 -1.85 -4.73
CA HIS A 143 13.99 -1.49 -3.31
C HIS A 143 13.13 -0.25 -3.04
N HIS A 144 13.22 0.79 -3.88
CA HIS A 144 12.38 1.98 -3.73
C HIS A 144 10.90 1.62 -3.92
N LEU A 145 10.56 0.80 -4.92
CA LEU A 145 9.19 0.31 -5.10
C LEU A 145 8.69 -0.43 -3.85
N TRP A 146 9.53 -1.28 -3.26
CA TRP A 146 9.21 -1.98 -2.02
C TRP A 146 8.92 -1.03 -0.86
N THR A 147 9.72 0.02 -0.67
CA THR A 147 9.45 1.03 0.38
C THR A 147 8.14 1.78 0.13
N MET A 148 7.81 2.07 -1.13
CA MET A 148 6.63 2.84 -1.49
C MET A 148 5.32 2.06 -1.37
N ILE A 149 5.34 0.73 -1.46
CA ILE A 149 4.14 -0.12 -1.39
C ILE A 149 3.32 0.11 -0.11
N SER A 150 3.99 0.35 1.02
CA SER A 150 3.33 0.56 2.30
C SER A 150 2.90 2.02 2.50
N ALA A 151 3.67 2.96 1.95
CA ALA A 151 3.46 4.40 2.12
C ALA A 151 2.41 4.96 1.15
N GLU A 152 2.33 4.46 -0.07
CA GLU A 152 1.40 4.97 -1.07
C GLU A 152 -0.03 4.49 -0.82
N LYS A 153 -0.94 5.44 -0.60
CA LYS A 153 -2.37 5.17 -0.36
C LYS A 153 -3.28 5.63 -1.50
N ARG A 154 -2.76 6.40 -2.45
CA ARG A 154 -3.56 6.96 -3.55
C ARG A 154 -3.85 5.90 -4.58
N ALA A 155 -5.13 5.61 -4.84
CA ALA A 155 -5.56 4.43 -5.57
C ALA A 155 -4.82 4.19 -6.90
N LEU A 156 -4.79 5.17 -7.81
CA LEU A 156 -4.15 4.98 -9.12
C LEU A 156 -2.63 4.84 -9.03
N ARG A 157 -1.97 5.68 -8.23
CA ARG A 157 -0.51 5.65 -8.05
C ARG A 157 -0.06 4.38 -7.33
N GLN A 158 -0.84 3.94 -6.34
CA GLN A 158 -0.64 2.68 -5.65
C GLN A 158 -0.70 1.50 -6.62
N ARG A 159 -1.73 1.42 -7.48
CA ARG A 159 -1.82 0.40 -8.53
C ARG A 159 -0.60 0.41 -9.44
N HIS A 160 -0.15 1.59 -9.88
CA HIS A 160 1.03 1.72 -10.74
C HIS A 160 2.31 1.24 -10.05
N ILE A 161 2.52 1.59 -8.77
CA ILE A 161 3.66 1.09 -7.98
C ILE A 161 3.59 -0.43 -7.84
N HIS A 162 2.41 -0.99 -7.58
CA HIS A 162 2.24 -2.44 -7.46
C HIS A 162 2.51 -3.16 -8.78
N TYR A 163 2.05 -2.59 -9.90
CA TYR A 163 2.38 -3.04 -11.25
C TYR A 163 3.89 -3.06 -11.48
N GLU A 164 4.56 -1.92 -11.26
CA GLU A 164 6.01 -1.80 -11.45
C GLU A 164 6.80 -2.74 -10.55
N PHE A 165 6.39 -2.86 -9.28
CA PHE A 165 6.99 -3.78 -8.33
C PHE A 165 6.84 -5.23 -8.79
N SER A 166 5.62 -5.65 -9.11
CA SER A 166 5.36 -7.03 -9.52
C SER A 166 6.12 -7.36 -10.79
N ARG A 167 6.10 -6.48 -11.79
CA ARG A 167 6.86 -6.64 -13.05
C ARG A 167 8.37 -6.79 -12.80
N GLN A 168 8.99 -5.90 -12.04
CA GLN A 168 10.43 -5.96 -11.77
C GLN A 168 10.79 -7.18 -10.90
N PHE A 169 9.98 -7.48 -9.89
CA PHE A 169 10.15 -8.67 -9.04
C PHE A 169 10.12 -9.95 -9.88
N TRP A 170 9.15 -10.07 -10.79
CA TRP A 170 9.04 -11.24 -11.65
C TRP A 170 10.17 -11.33 -12.68
N ALA A 171 10.63 -10.20 -13.23
CA ALA A 171 11.81 -10.18 -14.09
C ALA A 171 13.07 -10.70 -13.37
N GLU A 172 13.25 -10.40 -12.08
CA GLU A 172 14.34 -11.01 -11.29
C GLU A 172 14.14 -12.51 -11.04
N MET A 173 12.90 -12.96 -10.86
CA MET A 173 12.57 -14.38 -10.70
C MET A 173 12.74 -15.18 -11.99
N GLU A 174 12.41 -14.61 -13.15
CA GLU A 174 12.52 -15.24 -14.47
C GLU A 174 13.97 -15.52 -14.86
N LYS A 175 14.93 -14.68 -14.45
CA LYS A 175 16.38 -14.94 -14.59
C LYS A 175 16.81 -16.26 -13.96
N MET A 176 15.96 -16.88 -13.15
CA MET A 176 16.19 -18.14 -12.45
C MET A 176 15.18 -19.24 -12.85
N ASN A 177 14.60 -19.14 -14.05
CA ASN A 177 13.64 -20.11 -14.63
C ASN A 177 12.37 -20.33 -13.77
N ARG A 178 11.90 -19.28 -13.09
CA ARG A 178 10.64 -19.31 -12.33
C ARG A 178 9.61 -18.35 -12.93
N THR A 179 8.35 -18.78 -12.94
CA THR A 179 7.23 -17.95 -13.43
C THR A 179 6.42 -17.35 -12.27
N PRO A 180 5.70 -16.24 -12.51
CA PRO A 180 4.85 -15.56 -11.51
C PRO A 180 3.83 -16.45 -10.78
N HIS A 181 3.39 -17.51 -11.45
CA HIS A 181 2.30 -18.38 -10.98
C HIS A 181 2.78 -19.70 -10.38
N GLN A 182 4.08 -20.02 -10.48
CA GLN A 182 4.61 -21.24 -9.90
C GLN A 182 4.55 -21.20 -8.37
N ARG A 183 3.81 -22.17 -7.80
CA ARG A 183 3.80 -22.45 -6.36
C ARG A 183 4.96 -23.37 -6.00
N GLY A 184 5.34 -23.36 -4.73
CA GLY A 184 6.41 -24.21 -4.19
C GLY A 184 7.61 -23.44 -3.63
N PRO A 185 8.60 -24.17 -3.09
CA PRO A 185 9.77 -23.58 -2.46
C PRO A 185 10.60 -22.85 -3.51
N VAL A 186 11.02 -21.63 -3.16
CA VAL A 186 11.95 -20.84 -3.98
C VAL A 186 13.37 -21.15 -3.50
N PRO A 187 14.32 -21.47 -4.40
CA PRO A 187 15.70 -21.75 -4.01
C PRO A 187 16.30 -20.62 -3.17
N LYS A 188 17.03 -20.95 -2.09
CA LYS A 188 17.64 -19.95 -1.19
C LYS A 188 18.52 -18.94 -1.94
N THR A 189 19.23 -19.39 -2.97
CA THR A 189 20.05 -18.54 -3.84
C THR A 189 19.24 -17.46 -4.55
N THR A 190 18.06 -17.82 -5.06
CA THR A 190 17.11 -16.87 -5.66
C THR A 190 16.59 -15.89 -4.61
N ILE A 191 16.21 -16.37 -3.43
CA ILE A 191 15.74 -15.52 -2.32
C ILE A 191 16.81 -14.50 -1.95
N SER A 192 18.03 -14.93 -1.67
CA SER A 192 19.13 -14.04 -1.27
C SER A 192 19.45 -12.98 -2.32
N ARG A 193 19.37 -13.32 -3.61
CA ARG A 193 19.58 -12.37 -4.69
C ARG A 193 18.48 -11.30 -4.74
N VAL A 194 17.20 -11.71 -4.72
CA VAL A 194 16.07 -10.76 -4.77
C VAL A 194 16.02 -9.91 -3.51
N MET A 195 16.28 -10.49 -2.33
CA MET A 195 16.36 -9.76 -1.07
C MET A 195 17.49 -8.72 -1.06
N LYS A 196 18.63 -9.03 -1.71
CA LYS A 196 19.71 -8.06 -1.93
C LYS A 196 19.26 -6.88 -2.81
N GLU A 197 18.55 -7.13 -3.90
CA GLU A 197 18.00 -6.07 -4.76
C GLU A 197 16.92 -5.21 -4.07
N LEU A 198 16.21 -5.81 -3.11
CA LEU A 198 15.23 -5.14 -2.25
C LEU A 198 15.85 -4.43 -1.04
N GLU A 199 17.15 -4.61 -0.80
CA GLU A 199 17.88 -4.10 0.38
C GLU A 199 17.28 -4.61 1.71
N ILE A 200 16.77 -5.84 1.74
CA ILE A 200 16.20 -6.46 2.94
C ILE A 200 17.17 -7.49 3.49
N THR A 201 17.58 -7.32 4.75
CA THR A 201 18.53 -8.22 5.43
C THR A 201 17.85 -9.36 6.18
N ASP A 202 16.65 -9.14 6.73
CA ASP A 202 15.91 -10.16 7.47
C ASP A 202 15.17 -11.12 6.51
N MET A 203 15.60 -12.39 6.50
CA MET A 203 15.01 -13.47 5.71
C MET A 203 13.55 -13.76 6.06
N ASN A 204 13.09 -13.40 7.26
CA ASN A 204 11.68 -13.56 7.66
C ASN A 204 10.74 -12.70 6.78
N ASN A 205 11.27 -11.62 6.20
CA ASN A 205 10.50 -10.75 5.30
C ASN A 205 10.20 -11.38 3.94
N TRP A 206 10.92 -12.43 3.54
CA TRP A 206 10.74 -13.06 2.22
C TRP A 206 9.29 -13.50 1.97
N LYS A 207 8.65 -14.11 2.98
CA LYS A 207 7.25 -14.58 2.86
C LYS A 207 6.31 -13.41 2.55
N PHE A 208 6.51 -12.26 3.20
CA PHE A 208 5.71 -11.06 3.00
C PHE A 208 5.93 -10.44 1.63
N VAL A 209 7.19 -10.32 1.20
CA VAL A 209 7.57 -9.82 -0.13
C VAL A 209 6.91 -10.68 -1.21
N LEU A 210 7.04 -12.00 -1.11
CA LEU A 210 6.49 -12.94 -2.08
C LEU A 210 4.95 -12.88 -2.10
N GLN A 211 4.31 -12.82 -0.94
CA GLN A 211 2.86 -12.66 -0.82
C GLN A 211 2.39 -11.35 -1.49
N ARG A 212 3.12 -10.25 -1.27
CA ARG A 212 2.80 -8.96 -1.87
C ARG A 212 2.97 -8.97 -3.38
N ALA A 213 4.04 -9.55 -3.90
CA ALA A 213 4.29 -9.68 -5.34
C ALA A 213 3.19 -10.49 -6.05
N ARG A 214 2.72 -11.59 -5.43
CA ARG A 214 1.59 -12.41 -5.92
C ARG A 214 0.25 -11.67 -5.90
N ARG A 215 0.00 -10.87 -4.87
CA ARG A 215 -1.20 -10.02 -4.82
C ARG A 215 -1.17 -8.97 -5.93
N ALA A 216 -0.03 -8.29 -6.09
CA ALA A 216 0.19 -7.27 -7.09
C ALA A 216 0.23 -7.78 -8.54
N SER A 217 0.44 -9.08 -8.78
CA SER A 217 0.54 -9.65 -10.13
C SER A 217 -0.68 -9.40 -10.98
N ILE A 218 -1.86 -9.23 -10.36
CA ILE A 218 -3.09 -8.88 -11.07
C ILE A 218 -2.94 -7.63 -11.93
N TRP A 219 -2.12 -6.65 -11.51
CA TRP A 219 -1.92 -5.42 -12.27
C TRP A 219 -1.01 -5.64 -13.49
N THR A 220 -0.01 -6.51 -13.37
CA THR A 220 0.83 -6.94 -14.50
C THR A 220 0.01 -7.76 -15.49
N GLU A 221 -0.74 -8.74 -15.00
CA GLU A 221 -1.63 -9.57 -15.81
C GLU A 221 -2.70 -8.73 -16.54
N LEU A 222 -3.22 -7.68 -15.89
CA LEU A 222 -4.13 -6.72 -16.51
C LEU A 222 -3.45 -5.95 -17.64
N ALA A 223 -2.27 -5.37 -17.37
CA ALA A 223 -1.52 -4.62 -18.38
C ALA A 223 -1.15 -5.53 -19.57
N ASP A 224 -0.80 -6.79 -19.34
CA ASP A 224 -0.44 -7.75 -20.38
C ASP A 224 -1.56 -8.03 -21.38
N ILE A 225 -2.84 -7.86 -20.99
CA ILE A 225 -3.98 -7.94 -21.93
C ILE A 225 -3.87 -6.86 -23.03
N PHE A 226 -3.29 -5.71 -22.71
CA PHE A 226 -3.23 -4.54 -23.57
C PHE A 226 -1.88 -4.34 -24.26
N LYS A 227 -0.91 -5.25 -24.05
CA LYS A 227 0.47 -5.11 -24.55
C LYS A 227 0.57 -4.90 -26.07
N ASP A 228 -0.32 -5.53 -26.83
CA ASP A 228 -0.33 -5.48 -28.29
C ASP A 228 -1.25 -4.36 -28.83
N TYR A 229 -1.90 -3.60 -27.93
CA TYR A 229 -2.92 -2.61 -28.28
C TYR A 229 -2.56 -1.17 -27.87
N LEU A 230 -1.68 -1.00 -26.87
CA LEU A 230 -1.29 0.28 -26.29
C LEU A 230 0.24 0.37 -26.19
N ASP A 231 0.79 1.55 -26.50
CA ASP A 231 2.23 1.83 -26.31
C ASP A 231 2.63 1.74 -24.83
N HIS A 232 1.69 2.07 -23.93
CA HIS A 232 1.85 2.02 -22.49
C HIS A 232 0.74 1.17 -21.86
N PRO A 233 0.93 -0.15 -21.72
CA PRO A 233 -0.13 -1.06 -21.27
C PRO A 233 -0.62 -0.79 -19.84
N SER A 234 0.22 -0.17 -19.01
CA SER A 234 -0.13 0.27 -17.65
C SER A 234 -1.28 1.29 -17.61
N VAL A 235 -1.61 1.94 -18.72
CA VAL A 235 -2.75 2.87 -18.80
C VAL A 235 -4.07 2.15 -18.47
N ALA A 236 -4.16 0.84 -18.73
CA ALA A 236 -5.33 0.03 -18.35
C ALA A 236 -5.67 0.09 -16.84
N LEU A 237 -4.71 0.44 -15.97
CA LEU A 237 -4.91 0.56 -14.53
C LEU A 237 -5.89 1.68 -14.14
N CYS A 238 -6.08 2.69 -15.00
CA CYS A 238 -7.06 3.78 -14.77
C CYS A 238 -8.48 3.42 -15.19
N ALA A 239 -8.67 2.34 -15.95
CA ALA A 239 -9.99 1.84 -16.35
C ALA A 239 -10.65 0.93 -15.30
N VAL A 240 -9.98 0.71 -14.17
CA VAL A 240 -10.45 -0.15 -13.09
C VAL A 240 -11.19 0.70 -12.05
N PRO A 241 -12.39 0.30 -11.61
CA PRO A 241 -13.12 0.99 -10.54
C PRO A 241 -12.32 0.99 -9.22
N ASN A 242 -12.73 1.79 -8.23
CA ASN A 242 -12.03 1.97 -6.95
C ASN A 242 -12.06 0.72 -6.03
N ALA A 243 -11.42 -0.36 -6.48
CA ALA A 243 -11.46 -1.71 -5.90
C ALA A 243 -10.06 -2.34 -5.79
N THR A 244 -9.00 -1.53 -5.58
CA THR A 244 -7.60 -1.99 -5.57
C THR A 244 -7.38 -3.18 -4.63
N TYR A 245 -7.84 -3.09 -3.38
CA TYR A 245 -7.70 -4.16 -2.39
C TYR A 245 -8.49 -5.41 -2.78
N SER A 246 -9.77 -5.24 -3.15
CA SER A 246 -10.66 -6.33 -3.54
C SER A 246 -10.06 -7.16 -4.70
N LEU A 247 -9.50 -6.48 -5.69
CA LEU A 247 -8.84 -7.10 -6.85
C LEU A 247 -7.57 -7.86 -6.47
N GLU A 248 -6.72 -7.28 -5.62
CA GLU A 248 -5.49 -7.95 -5.16
C GLU A 248 -5.75 -9.23 -4.36
N THR A 249 -6.90 -9.30 -3.67
CA THR A 249 -7.32 -10.46 -2.88
C THR A 249 -8.08 -11.53 -3.67
N LEU A 250 -8.31 -11.34 -4.97
CA LEU A 250 -9.01 -12.34 -5.77
C LEU A 250 -8.26 -13.68 -5.82
N THR A 251 -9.01 -14.77 -5.68
CA THR A 251 -8.55 -16.14 -5.92
C THR A 251 -8.17 -16.33 -7.40
N LEU A 252 -7.34 -17.34 -7.71
CA LEU A 252 -6.92 -17.60 -9.09
C LEU A 252 -8.11 -17.83 -10.04
N ALA A 253 -9.14 -18.55 -9.58
CA ALA A 253 -10.36 -18.77 -10.37
C ALA A 253 -11.10 -17.45 -10.66
N ASN A 254 -11.26 -16.60 -9.64
CA ASN A 254 -11.94 -15.30 -9.80
C ASN A 254 -11.13 -14.33 -10.67
N ARG A 255 -9.80 -14.35 -10.58
CA ARG A 255 -8.91 -13.59 -11.48
C ARG A 255 -9.10 -14.02 -12.93
N LYS A 256 -9.14 -15.33 -13.19
CA LYS A 256 -9.39 -15.86 -14.54
C LYS A 256 -10.71 -15.35 -15.10
N THR A 257 -11.80 -15.46 -14.34
CA THR A 257 -13.12 -14.94 -14.73
C THR A 257 -13.10 -13.44 -15.01
N PHE A 258 -12.47 -12.65 -14.13
CA PHE A 258 -12.33 -11.21 -14.30
C PHE A 258 -11.61 -10.86 -15.62
N PHE A 259 -10.46 -11.49 -15.89
CA PHE A 259 -9.69 -11.23 -17.11
C PHE A 259 -10.35 -11.74 -18.39
N GLU A 260 -11.00 -12.90 -18.37
CA GLU A 260 -11.73 -13.41 -19.52
C GLU A 260 -12.89 -12.49 -19.91
N LYS A 261 -13.61 -11.95 -18.93
CA LYS A 261 -14.63 -10.93 -19.18
C LYS A 261 -14.05 -9.64 -19.76
N ILE A 262 -12.93 -9.14 -19.24
CA ILE A 262 -12.27 -7.96 -19.80
C ILE A 262 -11.86 -8.23 -21.26
N ARG A 263 -11.25 -9.38 -21.56
CA ARG A 263 -10.89 -9.76 -22.94
C ARG A 263 -12.11 -9.82 -23.85
N ALA A 264 -13.20 -10.43 -23.41
CA ALA A 264 -14.44 -10.52 -24.17
C ALA A 264 -15.02 -9.13 -24.45
N ARG A 265 -15.03 -8.25 -23.43
CA ARG A 265 -15.47 -6.86 -23.53
C ARG A 265 -14.64 -6.08 -24.54
N VAL A 266 -13.30 -6.14 -24.46
CA VAL A 266 -12.38 -5.45 -25.37
C VAL A 266 -12.56 -5.90 -26.83
N ARG A 267 -12.88 -7.18 -27.06
CA ARG A 267 -13.11 -7.74 -28.40
C ARG A 267 -14.51 -7.46 -28.96
N LYS A 268 -15.45 -6.98 -28.14
CA LYS A 268 -16.82 -6.73 -28.56
C LYS A 268 -16.86 -5.58 -29.58
N PRO A 269 -17.46 -5.78 -30.77
CA PRO A 269 -17.61 -4.71 -31.75
C PRO A 269 -18.35 -3.50 -31.17
N GLY A 270 -17.91 -2.30 -31.54
CA GLY A 270 -18.50 -1.04 -31.05
C GLY A 270 -18.12 -0.66 -29.62
N ASN A 271 -17.22 -1.41 -28.96
CA ASN A 271 -16.69 -0.99 -27.67
C ASN A 271 -15.57 0.06 -27.83
N GLU A 272 -15.65 1.13 -27.04
CA GLU A 272 -14.71 2.25 -27.04
C GLU A 272 -13.58 2.12 -26.00
N VAL A 273 -13.51 1.04 -25.23
CA VAL A 273 -12.48 0.84 -24.17
C VAL A 273 -11.06 1.13 -24.69
N LEU A 274 -10.68 0.57 -25.85
CA LEU A 274 -9.34 0.80 -26.41
C LEU A 274 -9.15 2.26 -26.86
N THR A 275 -10.15 2.86 -27.50
CA THR A 275 -10.12 4.27 -27.92
C THR A 275 -9.93 5.19 -26.71
N ARG A 276 -10.70 4.97 -25.65
CA ARG A 276 -10.60 5.73 -24.41
C ARG A 276 -9.26 5.56 -23.72
N LEU A 277 -8.74 4.33 -23.64
CA LEU A 277 -7.41 4.08 -23.07
C LEU A 277 -6.30 4.78 -23.87
N LYS A 278 -6.38 4.79 -25.21
CA LYS A 278 -5.45 5.54 -26.06
C LYS A 278 -5.52 7.04 -25.78
N ALA A 279 -6.72 7.61 -25.75
CA ALA A 279 -6.92 9.02 -25.47
C ALA A 279 -6.46 9.42 -24.04
N ALA A 280 -6.66 8.56 -23.04
CA ALA A 280 -6.22 8.80 -21.67
C ALA A 280 -4.70 8.62 -21.44
N SER A 281 -3.99 7.99 -22.38
CA SER A 281 -2.58 7.62 -22.23
C SER A 281 -1.66 8.80 -21.89
N PRO A 282 -1.74 9.96 -22.58
CA PRO A 282 -0.88 11.10 -22.27
C PRO A 282 -1.05 11.59 -20.82
N LEU A 283 -2.30 11.79 -20.38
CA LEU A 283 -2.61 12.25 -19.02
C LEU A 283 -2.17 11.23 -17.96
N TYR A 284 -2.44 9.94 -18.19
CA TYR A 284 -1.97 8.87 -17.32
C TYR A 284 -0.45 8.92 -17.14
N MET A 285 0.30 9.06 -18.25
CA MET A 285 1.76 9.09 -18.19
C MET A 285 2.29 10.36 -17.52
N ALA A 286 1.65 11.52 -17.72
CA ALA A 286 2.00 12.74 -17.00
C ALA A 286 1.81 12.59 -15.48
N LEU A 287 0.71 11.95 -15.05
CA LEU A 287 0.44 11.66 -13.64
C LEU A 287 1.48 10.71 -13.04
N MET A 288 1.79 9.59 -13.70
CA MET A 288 2.72 8.60 -13.17
C MET A 288 4.15 9.13 -13.11
N ASN A 289 4.55 9.99 -14.04
CA ASN A 289 5.88 10.60 -14.05
C ASN A 289 5.98 11.86 -13.16
N GLY A 290 4.87 12.32 -12.57
CA GLY A 290 4.85 13.56 -11.78
C GLY A 290 5.07 14.83 -12.61
N ARG A 291 4.79 14.77 -13.93
CA ARG A 291 5.00 15.85 -14.91
C ARG A 291 3.68 16.45 -15.39
N LEU A 292 2.74 16.64 -14.46
CA LEU A 292 1.46 17.26 -14.79
C LEU A 292 1.67 18.75 -15.13
N PRO A 293 1.18 19.26 -16.28
CA PRO A 293 1.25 20.68 -16.64
C PRO A 293 0.65 21.59 -15.55
N ILE A 294 1.08 22.85 -15.43
CA ILE A 294 0.67 23.75 -14.33
C ILE A 294 -0.70 24.39 -14.59
N ASP A 295 -1.03 24.60 -15.85
CA ASP A 295 -2.31 25.12 -16.32
C ASP A 295 -3.47 24.18 -15.96
N VAL A 296 -4.68 24.74 -15.90
CA VAL A 296 -5.90 24.00 -15.54
C VAL A 296 -6.26 23.05 -16.67
N LEU A 297 -6.32 21.75 -16.35
CA LEU A 297 -6.65 20.73 -17.34
C LEU A 297 -8.17 20.64 -17.54
N PRO A 298 -8.65 20.24 -18.74
CA PRO A 298 -10.08 20.06 -19.00
C PRO A 298 -10.78 19.11 -18.00
N ILE A 299 -10.10 18.05 -17.56
CA ILE A 299 -10.63 17.10 -16.57
C ILE A 299 -10.96 17.74 -15.21
N GLU A 300 -10.36 18.89 -14.90
CA GLU A 300 -10.59 19.68 -13.69
C GLU A 300 -11.84 20.58 -13.82
N SER A 301 -12.35 20.78 -15.04
CA SER A 301 -13.59 21.52 -15.28
C SER A 301 -14.83 20.67 -14.98
N ASN A 302 -15.95 21.36 -14.75
CA ASN A 302 -17.27 20.75 -14.62
C ASN A 302 -18.03 20.72 -15.96
N ASP A 303 -17.34 21.04 -17.06
CA ASP A 303 -17.98 21.16 -18.37
C ASP A 303 -18.30 19.78 -18.95
N HIS A 304 -19.37 19.70 -19.72
CA HIS A 304 -19.74 18.50 -20.46
C HIS A 304 -18.94 18.45 -21.77
N LEU A 305 -17.73 17.90 -21.68
CA LEU A 305 -16.82 17.69 -22.80
C LEU A 305 -16.92 16.25 -23.31
N LEU A 306 -16.51 16.03 -24.56
CA LEU A 306 -16.27 14.67 -25.05
C LEU A 306 -15.15 14.01 -24.24
N PHE A 307 -15.11 12.68 -24.21
CA PHE A 307 -14.11 11.95 -23.43
C PHE A 307 -12.68 12.37 -23.79
N GLU A 308 -12.37 12.44 -25.09
CA GLU A 308 -11.04 12.80 -25.59
C GLU A 308 -10.62 14.21 -25.17
N GLU A 309 -11.56 15.14 -25.14
CA GLU A 309 -11.34 16.52 -24.70
C GLU A 309 -11.14 16.59 -23.19
N THR A 310 -11.92 15.79 -22.44
CA THR A 310 -11.83 15.70 -20.98
C THR A 310 -10.45 15.25 -20.53
N VAL A 311 -9.89 14.20 -21.15
CA VAL A 311 -8.61 13.59 -20.72
C VAL A 311 -7.38 14.19 -21.41
N ARG A 312 -7.55 15.21 -22.25
CA ARG A 312 -6.47 15.83 -23.00
C ARG A 312 -5.51 16.57 -22.06
N LEU A 313 -4.21 16.43 -22.34
CA LEU A 313 -3.21 17.37 -21.84
C LEU A 313 -3.28 18.62 -22.71
N SER A 314 -3.38 19.78 -22.08
CA SER A 314 -3.43 21.09 -22.74
C SER A 314 -2.33 21.23 -23.79
N ASN A 315 -2.64 21.98 -24.86
CA ASN A 315 -1.69 22.25 -25.96
C ASN A 315 -0.48 23.06 -25.52
#